data_AF-A0A7X2TB02-F1
#
_entry.id   AF-A0A7X2TB02-F1
#
_cell.length_a   1.000
_cell.length_b   1.000
_cell.length_c   1.000
_cell.angle_alpha   90.00
_cell.angle_beta   90.00
_cell.angle_gamma   90.00
#
_symmetry.space_group_name_H-M   'P 1'
#
loop_
_entity.id
_entity.type
_entity.pdbx_description
1 polymer ?
#
loop_
_entity_poly.entity_id
_entity_poly.type
_entity_poly.pdbx_seq_one_letter_code
_entity_poly.pdbx_strand_id
1 'polypeptide(L)'
;MNSTQILNGYKMLDGIATPVQIILQLNNIQRGETAYTALSTNNPNLPAPEPGVEYIVITFNITSESGEADMLVFEESNAALDAAKLFFYLSNGGSNAEQLTTLLPDNIYNLSFKKRSTVTGSVAFLHSTDSNEPLKFVGFGSTLVFAINK
;
A
#
# COMPACT_ATOMS: atom_id res chain seq x y z
N MET A 1 5.08 0.74 15.68
CA MET A 1 3.70 1.25 15.84
C MET A 1 2.81 0.35 15.03
N ASN A 2 1.78 -0.25 15.63
CA ASN A 2 0.89 -1.18 14.93
C ASN A 2 -0.46 -0.49 14.74
N SER A 3 -0.67 0.14 13.58
CA SER A 3 -1.99 0.64 13.19
C SER A 3 -2.71 -0.47 12.44
N THR A 4 -3.78 -1.00 13.02
CA THR A 4 -4.62 -2.00 12.38
C THR A 4 -5.93 -1.34 11.96
N GLN A 5 -6.25 -1.46 10.68
CA GLN A 5 -7.49 -0.94 10.10
C GLN A 5 -8.29 -2.09 9.49
N ILE A 6 -9.60 -2.08 9.71
CA ILE A 6 -10.53 -3.06 9.14
C ILE A 6 -11.32 -2.36 8.05
N LEU A 7 -11.35 -2.96 6.87
CA LEU A 7 -12.16 -2.53 5.74
C LEU A 7 -13.23 -3.57 5.47
N ASN A 8 -14.48 -3.12 5.51
CA ASN A 8 -15.63 -3.88 5.00
C ASN A 8 -16.02 -3.25 3.67
N GLY A 9 -15.83 -3.99 2.58
CA GLY A 9 -16.03 -3.48 1.23
C GLY A 9 -16.56 -4.56 0.31
N TYR A 10 -16.35 -4.36 -0.99
CA TYR A 10 -16.76 -5.31 -2.00
C TYR A 10 -15.77 -5.32 -3.16
N LYS A 11 -15.73 -6.43 -3.89
CA LYS A 11 -15.12 -6.52 -5.22
C LYS A 11 -16.18 -6.91 -6.24
N MET A 12 -15.95 -6.57 -7.50
CA MET A 12 -16.78 -7.08 -8.58
C MET A 12 -16.29 -8.47 -9.00
N LEU A 13 -17.17 -9.47 -8.95
CA LEU A 13 -16.96 -10.80 -9.54
C LEU A 13 -18.10 -11.06 -10.51
N ASP A 14 -17.78 -11.23 -11.79
CA ASP A 14 -18.77 -11.49 -12.85
C ASP A 14 -19.94 -10.48 -12.87
N GLY A 15 -19.63 -9.20 -12.57
CA GLY A 15 -20.63 -8.13 -12.51
C GLY A 15 -21.45 -8.07 -11.20
N ILE A 16 -21.19 -8.96 -10.25
CA ILE A 16 -21.84 -9.00 -8.94
C ILE A 16 -20.93 -8.37 -7.89
N ALA A 17 -21.49 -7.51 -7.03
CA ALA A 17 -20.78 -6.98 -5.87
C ALA A 17 -20.67 -8.07 -4.79
N THR A 18 -19.46 -8.59 -4.60
CA THR A 18 -19.15 -9.65 -3.65
C THR A 18 -18.53 -9.04 -2.39
N PRO A 19 -19.15 -9.20 -1.21
CA PRO A 19 -18.62 -8.64 0.04
C PRO A 19 -17.25 -9.21 0.41
N VAL A 20 -16.37 -8.35 0.91
CA VAL A 20 -15.05 -8.72 1.42
C VAL A 20 -14.76 -7.98 2.72
N GLN A 21 -14.06 -8.65 3.64
CA GLN A 21 -13.50 -8.02 4.83
C GLN A 21 -11.99 -8.23 4.84
N ILE A 22 -11.27 -7.12 4.94
CA ILE A 22 -9.81 -7.10 4.91
C ILE A 22 -9.30 -6.34 6.13
N ILE A 23 -8.28 -6.90 6.77
CA ILE A 23 -7.55 -6.24 7.83
C ILE A 23 -6.20 -5.84 7.26
N LEU A 24 -5.90 -4.54 7.26
CA LEU A 24 -4.57 -4.02 6.95
C LEU A 24 -3.91 -3.58 8.25
N GLN A 25 -2.85 -4.30 8.62
CA GLN A 25 -2.01 -3.97 9.76
C GLN A 25 -0.70 -3.37 9.26
N LEU A 26 -0.48 -2.09 9.58
CA LEU A 26 0.81 -1.44 9.43
C LEU A 26 1.83 -2.15 10.33
N ASN A 27 2.78 -2.84 9.71
CA ASN A 27 3.77 -3.68 10.39
C ASN A 27 5.10 -2.94 10.59
N ASN A 28 5.58 -2.23 9.57
CA ASN A 28 6.86 -1.53 9.63
C ASN A 28 6.85 -0.28 8.74
N ILE A 29 7.64 0.73 9.12
CA ILE A 29 7.96 1.90 8.32
C ILE A 29 9.47 2.10 8.35
N GLN A 30 10.11 2.07 7.18
CA GLN A 30 11.50 2.44 6.98
C GLN A 30 11.55 3.80 6.27
N ARG A 31 12.48 4.66 6.69
CA ARG A 31 12.65 6.02 6.19
C ARG A 31 14.12 6.31 5.88
N GLY A 32 14.37 7.37 5.11
CA GLY A 32 15.71 7.83 4.73
C GLY A 32 16.65 6.71 4.27
N GLU A 33 17.83 6.65 4.88
CA GLU A 33 18.90 5.70 4.53
C GLU A 33 18.47 4.23 4.63
N THR A 34 17.61 3.89 5.59
CA THR A 34 17.14 2.50 5.77
C THR A 34 16.26 2.07 4.60
N ALA A 35 15.34 2.95 4.16
CA ALA A 35 14.50 2.71 2.99
C ALA A 35 15.33 2.70 1.70
N TYR A 36 16.28 3.63 1.56
CA TYR A 36 17.19 3.68 0.42
C TYR A 36 17.97 2.37 0.27
N THR A 37 18.52 1.85 1.37
CA THR A 37 19.25 0.57 1.38
C THR A 37 18.35 -0.59 0.94
N ALA A 38 17.12 -0.65 1.44
CA ALA A 38 16.17 -1.70 1.08
C ALA A 38 15.81 -1.68 -0.43
N LEU A 39 15.60 -0.50 -1.00
CA LEU A 39 15.26 -0.34 -2.42
C LEU A 39 16.47 -0.57 -3.34
N SER A 40 17.63 -0.01 -3.00
CA SER A 40 18.84 -0.10 -3.80
C SER A 40 19.44 -1.51 -3.84
N THR A 41 19.17 -2.36 -2.83
CA THR A 41 19.57 -3.77 -2.82
C THR A 41 19.08 -4.53 -4.05
N ASN A 42 17.87 -4.22 -4.52
CA ASN A 42 17.28 -4.85 -5.72
C ASN A 42 17.40 -3.95 -6.97
N ASN A 43 17.82 -2.69 -6.80
CA ASN A 43 17.86 -1.67 -7.84
C ASN A 43 19.14 -0.83 -7.70
N PRO A 44 20.31 -1.35 -8.13
CA PRO A 44 21.61 -0.72 -7.85
C PRO A 44 21.82 0.64 -8.51
N ASN A 45 20.96 1.02 -9.47
CA ASN A 45 20.99 2.31 -10.15
C ASN A 45 20.02 3.33 -9.53
N LEU A 46 19.36 3.01 -8.41
CA LEU A 46 18.49 3.95 -7.71
C LEU A 46 19.34 5.13 -7.22
N PRO A 47 19.02 6.38 -7.60
CA PRO A 47 19.78 7.54 -7.14
C PRO A 47 19.59 7.77 -5.64
N ALA A 48 20.59 8.36 -4.98
CA ALA A 48 20.41 8.88 -3.63
C ALA A 48 19.32 9.97 -3.62
N PRO A 49 18.54 10.10 -2.54
CA PRO A 49 17.49 11.10 -2.46
C PRO A 49 18.11 12.52 -2.44
N GLU A 50 17.46 13.46 -3.12
CA GLU A 50 17.86 14.88 -3.09
C GLU A 50 17.59 15.51 -1.69
N PRO A 51 18.25 16.64 -1.35
CA PRO A 51 17.95 17.35 -0.11
C PRO A 51 16.46 17.71 0.02
N GLY A 52 15.84 17.38 1.16
CA GLY A 52 14.42 17.66 1.44
C GLY A 52 13.44 16.58 0.97
N VAL A 53 13.95 15.49 0.38
CA VAL A 53 13.18 14.27 0.09
C VAL A 53 13.83 13.05 0.71
N GLU A 54 13.04 12.02 0.94
CA GLU A 54 13.49 10.74 1.46
C GLU A 54 12.73 9.59 0.81
N TYR A 55 13.36 8.43 0.74
CA TYR A 55 12.65 7.19 0.46
C TYR A 55 11.89 6.74 1.71
N ILE A 56 10.68 6.24 1.51
CA ILE A 56 9.88 5.61 2.57
C ILE A 56 9.37 4.26 2.07
N VAL A 57 9.57 3.20 2.86
CA VAL A 57 9.04 1.85 2.61
C VAL A 57 8.11 1.47 3.74
N ILE A 58 6.90 1.06 3.41
CA ILE A 58 5.82 0.81 4.37
C ILE A 58 5.32 -0.62 4.16
N THR A 59 5.49 -1.45 5.18
CA THR A 59 5.12 -2.87 5.14
C THR A 59 3.81 -3.11 5.87
N PHE A 60 2.93 -3.88 5.25
CA PHE A 60 1.65 -4.29 5.80
C PHE A 60 1.57 -5.81 5.95
N ASN A 61 0.90 -6.26 7.01
CA ASN A 61 0.26 -7.57 7.04
C ASN A 61 -1.20 -7.39 6.62
N ILE A 62 -1.64 -8.20 5.67
CA ILE A 62 -2.96 -8.11 5.06
C ILE A 62 -3.65 -9.44 5.30
N THR A 63 -4.78 -9.39 5.99
CA THR A 63 -5.59 -10.58 6.29
C THR A 63 -6.93 -10.46 5.58
N SER A 64 -7.29 -11.47 4.78
CA SER A 64 -8.68 -11.66 4.39
C SER A 64 -9.38 -12.44 5.50
N GLU A 65 -10.36 -11.86 6.17
CA GLU A 65 -10.97 -12.50 7.36
C GLU A 65 -12.31 -13.18 7.02
N SER A 66 -13.21 -12.44 6.37
CA SER A 66 -14.55 -12.88 6.00
C SER A 66 -14.98 -12.29 4.63
N GLY A 67 -16.16 -12.67 4.15
CA GLY A 67 -16.66 -12.31 2.82
C GLY A 67 -16.92 -13.52 1.93
N GLU A 68 -17.42 -13.29 0.74
CA GLU A 68 -17.82 -14.35 -0.22
C GLU A 68 -16.73 -14.70 -1.22
N ALA A 69 -15.73 -13.82 -1.42
CA ALA A 69 -14.62 -14.08 -2.32
C ALA A 69 -13.62 -15.09 -1.73
N ASP A 70 -13.32 -16.17 -2.46
CA ASP A 70 -12.34 -17.18 -2.06
C ASP A 70 -10.88 -16.72 -2.21
N MET A 71 -10.64 -15.75 -3.10
CA MET A 71 -9.33 -15.20 -3.40
C MET A 71 -9.40 -13.69 -3.61
N LEU A 72 -8.44 -12.99 -3.01
CA LEU A 72 -8.19 -11.58 -3.25
C LEU A 72 -6.88 -11.43 -4.01
N VAL A 73 -6.90 -10.52 -4.98
CA VAL A 73 -5.74 -10.10 -5.75
C VAL A 73 -5.59 -8.61 -5.51
N PHE A 74 -4.40 -8.20 -5.12
CA PHE A 74 -4.03 -6.80 -5.08
C PHE A 74 -3.26 -6.55 -6.36
N GLU A 75 -3.87 -5.80 -7.28
CA GLU A 75 -3.27 -5.33 -8.52
C GLU A 75 -3.54 -3.83 -8.59
N GLU A 76 -2.52 -3.02 -8.85
CA GLU A 76 -2.69 -1.58 -8.87
C GLU A 76 -3.67 -1.16 -9.98
N SER A 77 -4.67 -0.37 -9.62
CA SER A 77 -5.69 0.07 -10.55
C SER A 77 -6.23 1.43 -10.17
N ASN A 78 -6.17 2.37 -11.11
CA ASN A 78 -6.82 3.69 -11.03
C ASN A 78 -8.07 3.75 -11.93
N ALA A 79 -8.83 2.66 -11.97
CA ALA A 79 -10.06 2.56 -12.76
C ALA A 79 -11.07 3.66 -12.38
N ALA A 80 -11.93 4.04 -13.34
CA ALA A 80 -13.00 5.02 -13.08
C ALA A 80 -14.04 4.50 -12.07
N LEU A 81 -14.31 3.20 -12.08
CA LEU A 81 -15.23 2.55 -11.16
C LEU A 81 -14.56 2.35 -9.80
N ASP A 82 -15.17 2.89 -8.73
CA ASP A 82 -14.61 2.81 -7.37
C ASP A 82 -14.37 1.38 -6.88
N ALA A 83 -15.21 0.44 -7.30
CA ALA A 83 -15.08 -0.98 -6.98
C ALA A 83 -13.84 -1.66 -7.61
N ALA A 84 -13.29 -1.06 -8.66
CA ALA A 84 -12.13 -1.54 -9.39
C ALA A 84 -10.87 -0.73 -9.07
N LYS A 85 -10.95 0.33 -8.25
CA LYS A 85 -9.78 1.06 -7.75
C LYS A 85 -9.07 0.20 -6.70
N LEU A 86 -7.75 0.16 -6.79
CA LEU A 86 -6.89 -0.40 -5.77
C LEU A 86 -5.53 0.28 -5.88
N PHE A 87 -5.23 1.20 -4.98
CA PHE A 87 -3.93 1.87 -4.95
C PHE A 87 -3.64 2.47 -3.58
N PHE A 88 -2.37 2.63 -3.29
CA PHE A 88 -1.87 3.46 -2.22
C PHE A 88 -1.44 4.81 -2.78
N TYR A 89 -1.72 5.88 -2.05
CA TYR A 89 -1.25 7.21 -2.39
C TYR A 89 -0.71 7.94 -1.17
N LEU A 90 0.35 8.69 -1.40
CA LEU A 90 0.98 9.56 -0.43
C LEU A 90 1.19 10.94 -1.06
N SER A 91 0.94 12.00 -0.29
CA SER A 91 1.05 13.38 -0.76
C SER A 91 2.30 14.05 -0.20
N ASN A 92 2.93 14.87 -1.04
CA ASN A 92 4.01 15.80 -0.69
C ASN A 92 3.46 17.21 -0.36
N GLY A 93 2.18 17.32 0.05
CA GLY A 93 1.52 18.59 0.41
C GLY A 93 1.04 19.43 -0.79
N GLY A 94 1.85 19.55 -1.83
CA GLY A 94 1.48 20.25 -3.08
C GLY A 94 1.38 19.34 -4.32
N SER A 95 1.87 18.11 -4.21
CA SER A 95 1.89 17.11 -5.28
C SER A 95 1.75 15.71 -4.69
N ASN A 96 1.68 14.69 -5.57
CA ASN A 96 1.78 13.30 -5.15
C ASN A 96 3.25 12.91 -4.97
N ALA A 97 3.52 12.08 -3.97
CA ALA A 97 4.79 11.40 -3.84
C ALA A 97 5.00 10.46 -5.04
N GLU A 98 6.25 10.30 -5.48
CA GLU A 98 6.57 9.36 -6.54
C GLU A 98 6.39 7.94 -6.00
N GLN A 99 5.70 7.11 -6.78
CA GLN A 99 5.42 5.72 -6.43
C GLN A 99 6.54 4.81 -6.98
N LEU A 100 7.23 4.10 -6.08
CA LEU A 100 8.39 3.24 -6.34
C LEU A 100 8.15 1.76 -5.96
N THR A 101 6.91 1.38 -5.68
CA THR A 101 6.52 0.06 -5.16
C THR A 101 6.91 -1.09 -6.09
N THR A 102 6.99 -0.85 -7.40
CA THR A 102 7.45 -1.83 -8.39
C THR A 102 8.91 -2.24 -8.21
N LEU A 103 9.70 -1.46 -7.46
CA LEU A 103 11.10 -1.74 -7.14
C LEU A 103 11.26 -2.73 -5.98
N LEU A 104 10.18 -3.06 -5.26
CA LEU A 104 10.20 -3.96 -4.11
C LEU A 104 10.00 -5.42 -4.53
N PRO A 105 10.76 -6.37 -3.96
CA PRO A 105 10.53 -7.80 -4.19
C PRO A 105 9.21 -8.29 -3.56
N ASP A 106 8.80 -7.67 -2.45
CA ASP A 106 7.55 -7.91 -1.72
C ASP A 106 6.47 -6.87 -2.07
N ASN A 107 6.46 -6.41 -3.33
CA ASN A 107 5.48 -5.47 -3.86
C ASN A 107 4.04 -5.94 -3.55
N ILE A 108 3.31 -5.09 -2.81
CA ILE A 108 1.93 -5.37 -2.38
C ILE A 108 0.96 -5.62 -3.54
N TYR A 109 1.21 -5.04 -4.72
CA TYR A 109 0.38 -5.13 -5.92
C TYR A 109 0.64 -6.37 -6.77
N ASN A 110 1.49 -7.29 -6.30
CA ASN A 110 1.66 -8.61 -6.90
C ASN A 110 1.16 -9.72 -5.97
N LEU A 111 0.35 -9.38 -4.97
CA LEU A 111 -0.15 -10.34 -3.98
C LEU A 111 -1.47 -10.96 -4.43
N SER A 112 -1.53 -12.29 -4.30
CA SER A 112 -2.76 -13.06 -4.38
C SER A 112 -2.85 -13.97 -3.16
N PHE A 113 -3.99 -13.95 -2.49
CA PHE A 113 -4.14 -14.66 -1.22
C PHE A 113 -5.56 -15.16 -1.02
N LYS A 114 -5.67 -16.31 -0.35
CA LYS A 114 -6.94 -16.98 -0.10
C LYS A 114 -7.68 -16.31 1.05
N LYS A 115 -8.99 -16.50 1.08
CA LYS A 115 -9.81 -16.18 2.25
C LYS A 115 -9.25 -16.85 3.52
N ARG A 116 -9.30 -16.13 4.64
CA ARG A 116 -8.73 -16.55 5.95
C ARG A 116 -7.22 -16.79 5.94
N SER A 117 -6.50 -16.09 5.07
CA SER A 117 -5.04 -16.09 5.07
C SER A 117 -4.49 -14.69 5.28
N THR A 118 -3.26 -14.65 5.80
CA THR A 118 -2.47 -13.43 5.98
C THR A 118 -1.27 -13.48 5.05
N VAL A 119 -1.04 -12.37 4.37
CA VAL A 119 0.17 -12.13 3.55
C VAL A 119 0.83 -10.83 3.95
N THR A 120 2.12 -10.70 3.65
CA THR A 120 2.89 -9.49 3.89
C THR A 120 3.25 -8.86 2.55
N GLY A 121 3.13 -7.53 2.46
CA GLY A 121 3.57 -6.77 1.29
C GLY A 121 3.90 -5.34 1.64
N SER A 122 4.71 -4.71 0.80
CA SER A 122 5.23 -3.38 1.02
C SER A 122 4.89 -2.43 -0.13
N VAL A 123 4.77 -1.15 0.21
CA VAL A 123 4.72 -0.02 -0.73
C VAL A 123 5.90 0.90 -0.49
N ALA A 124 6.39 1.57 -1.53
CA ALA A 124 7.53 2.49 -1.46
C ALA A 124 7.24 3.81 -2.15
N PHE A 125 7.68 4.93 -1.58
CA PHE A 125 7.52 6.25 -2.17
C PHE A 125 8.80 7.09 -2.05
N LEU A 126 8.99 8.06 -2.94
CA LEU A 126 9.88 9.22 -2.72
C LEU A 126 9.02 10.37 -2.18
N HIS A 127 9.27 10.73 -0.91
CA HIS A 127 8.41 11.57 -0.10
C HIS A 127 9.19 12.78 0.43
N SER A 128 8.52 13.93 0.58
CA SER A 128 9.15 15.11 1.19
C SER A 128 9.32 14.93 2.70
N THR A 129 10.51 15.22 3.22
CA THR A 129 10.83 15.06 4.65
C THR A 129 9.98 15.95 5.57
N ASP A 130 9.47 17.08 5.04
CA ASP A 130 8.67 18.03 5.81
C ASP A 130 7.15 17.73 5.71
N SER A 131 6.75 16.78 4.87
CA SER A 131 5.33 16.44 4.68
C SER A 131 4.83 15.54 5.80
N ASN A 132 3.76 16.00 6.46
CA ASN A 132 3.04 15.29 7.50
C ASN A 132 1.73 14.63 7.01
N GLU A 133 1.59 14.48 5.69
CA GLU A 133 0.41 13.85 5.11
C GLU A 133 0.34 12.35 5.45
N PRO A 134 -0.86 11.79 5.67
CA PRO A 134 -1.02 10.37 5.92
C PRO A 134 -0.93 9.56 4.61
N LEU A 135 -0.51 8.30 4.74
CA LEU A 135 -0.66 7.33 3.66
C LEU A 135 -2.15 6.95 3.55
N LYS A 136 -2.65 6.87 2.32
CA LYS A 136 -4.04 6.49 2.08
C LYS A 136 -4.10 5.28 1.14
N PHE A 137 -4.96 4.34 1.49
CA PHE A 137 -5.28 3.18 0.68
C PHE A 137 -6.69 3.35 0.12
N VAL A 138 -6.85 3.26 -1.19
CA VAL A 138 -8.15 3.23 -1.87
C VAL A 138 -8.33 1.83 -2.43
N GLY A 139 -9.40 1.16 -2.04
CA GLY A 139 -9.66 -0.22 -2.46
C GLY A 139 -11.02 -0.71 -2.04
N PHE A 140 -11.58 -1.64 -2.80
CA PHE A 140 -12.82 -2.35 -2.44
C PHE A 140 -14.01 -1.40 -2.14
N GLY A 141 -14.08 -0.28 -2.87
CA GLY A 141 -15.11 0.75 -2.68
C GLY A 141 -14.96 1.59 -1.40
N SER A 142 -13.79 1.59 -0.77
CA SER A 142 -13.53 2.33 0.48
C SER A 142 -12.13 2.94 0.52
N THR A 143 -11.89 3.82 1.48
CA THR A 143 -10.59 4.46 1.71
C THR A 143 -10.17 4.29 3.18
N LEU A 144 -8.93 3.85 3.40
CA LEU A 144 -8.29 3.82 4.71
C LEU A 144 -7.20 4.89 4.79
N VAL A 145 -6.95 5.36 6.00
CA VAL A 145 -5.95 6.39 6.29
C VAL A 145 -5.01 5.88 7.38
N PHE A 146 -3.70 5.94 7.11
CA PHE A 146 -2.65 5.51 8.02
C PHE A 146 -1.74 6.69 8.37
N ALA A 147 -1.62 6.97 9.66
CA ALA A 147 -0.61 7.91 10.14
C ALA A 147 0.76 7.27 10.00
N ILE A 148 1.66 7.92 9.26
CA ILE A 148 3.01 7.41 8.97
C ILE A 148 4.12 8.27 9.59
N ASN A 149 3.77 9.44 10.15
CA ASN A 149 4.73 10.40 10.68
C ASN A 149 4.94 10.14 12.17
N LYS A 150 5.98 9.36 12.51
CA LYS A 150 6.81 9.53 13.71
C LYS A 150 8.21 8.98 13.44
#